data_AF-A0A2R6X067-F1
#
_entry.id   AF-A0A2R6X067-F1
#
_cell.length_a   1.000
_cell.length_b   1.000
_cell.length_c   1.000
_cell.angle_alpha   90.00
_cell.angle_beta   90.00
_cell.angle_gamma   90.00
#
_symmetry.space_group_name_H-M   'P 1'
#
loop_
_entity.id
_entity.type
_entity.pdbx_description
1 polymer ?
#
loop_
_entity_poly.entity_id
_entity_poly.type
_entity_poly.pdbx_seq_one_letter_code
_entity_poly.pdbx_strand_id
1 'polypeptide(L)'
;MSFVRHPRGLGRRVSLLLSALPSSVLPALCSSASGACTLLNERGGPVTERNLSTSVEVDHISKLQTARSCSSQRAIRGEREFSALVVEEPAVQTHEESWASTEAAVVASPTTEDRNSSHSFATTSKTLISQLATRQHLPEEPMVSDMLVDTHGRRHNYLRISLTERCNLRCKYCMPAEGVELTAAPKLLAENEIMRIARLFVAEGVNKIRLTGGEPTVRSNIEDICAQLSCLPGLKHLAITTNGLVLARKLPRLQAAGVNQLNISLDTLVPAKFELLTRRKGHGKVLQAIETALELGYNPVKVNVVVMRNFNDDELIDFVEMTRFKPINVRFIEFMPFDGNVWSSKKLVSYIEMLSTLREKYPSLSRLRDHPSDTAKNFRVDGFEGTVSFITSMTNSFCGGCNRLRLMADGNFKVCLFGPAEVSLRDAIRSGVDDEGLKEIIGDAVKRKKAAHAGMFDLAKTQNRPMIHIGG
;
A
#
# COMPACT_ATOMS: atom_id res chain seq x y z
N MET A 1 -21.29 48.28 39.28
CA MET A 1 -22.14 48.64 38.11
C MET A 1 -21.72 47.78 36.92
N SER A 2 -22.49 46.94 36.23
CA SER A 2 -23.76 46.22 36.45
C SER A 2 -23.72 45.04 35.46
N PHE A 3 -23.57 43.80 35.93
CA PHE A 3 -24.54 42.68 35.87
C PHE A 3 -25.14 42.31 34.49
N VAL A 4 -24.75 41.13 33.99
CA VAL A 4 -25.59 39.94 33.62
C VAL A 4 -26.61 40.04 32.47
N ARG A 5 -26.46 39.21 31.41
CA ARG A 5 -27.25 37.97 31.11
C ARG A 5 -26.99 37.41 29.69
N HIS A 6 -26.80 36.09 29.59
CA HIS A 6 -27.15 35.27 28.41
C HIS A 6 -28.68 35.10 28.29
N PRO A 7 -29.21 34.75 27.11
CA PRO A 7 -29.62 33.36 26.92
C PRO A 7 -29.29 32.73 25.54
N ARG A 8 -29.41 31.40 25.53
CA ARG A 8 -29.15 30.39 24.50
C ARG A 8 -30.12 30.46 23.31
N GLY A 9 -29.72 29.91 22.16
CA GLY A 9 -30.66 29.18 21.29
C GLY A 9 -30.44 29.26 19.76
N LEU A 10 -29.98 28.14 19.19
CA LEU A 10 -30.27 27.57 17.85
C LEU A 10 -30.02 28.39 16.56
N GLY A 11 -29.24 27.80 15.64
CA GLY A 11 -29.47 27.96 14.19
C GLY A 11 -28.22 28.03 13.33
N ARG A 12 -27.70 26.87 12.91
CA ARG A 12 -26.70 26.73 11.83
C ARG A 12 -27.22 27.34 10.52
N ARG A 13 -26.44 28.22 9.88
CA ARG A 13 -26.40 28.35 8.40
C ARG A 13 -24.97 28.62 7.94
N VAL A 14 -24.32 27.57 7.46
CA VAL A 14 -23.12 27.67 6.62
C VAL A 14 -23.60 28.02 5.21
N SER A 15 -23.32 29.24 4.77
CA SER A 15 -23.49 29.66 3.38
C SER A 15 -22.28 29.17 2.59
N LEU A 16 -22.47 28.17 1.74
CA LEU A 16 -21.44 27.63 0.84
C LEU A 16 -21.71 28.16 -0.58
N LEU A 17 -20.72 28.86 -1.14
CA LEU A 17 -20.70 29.35 -2.50
C LEU A 17 -20.89 28.18 -3.50
N LEU A 18 -21.99 28.22 -4.24
CA LEU A 18 -22.17 27.52 -5.50
C LEU A 18 -22.16 28.58 -6.61
N SER A 19 -21.07 28.62 -7.38
CA SER A 19 -21.04 29.32 -8.66
C SER A 19 -20.48 28.38 -9.72
N ALA A 20 -21.24 28.26 -10.82
CA ALA A 20 -21.00 27.51 -12.06
C ALA A 20 -21.59 26.09 -12.14
N LEU A 21 -22.91 26.02 -12.41
CA LEU A 21 -23.54 24.94 -13.20
C LEU A 21 -24.48 25.59 -14.25
N PRO A 22 -24.56 25.05 -15.48
CA PRO A 22 -25.44 25.55 -16.54
C PRO A 22 -26.93 25.27 -16.25
N SER A 23 -27.79 26.15 -16.74
CA SER A 23 -29.17 26.40 -16.30
C SER A 23 -30.26 25.40 -16.72
N SER A 24 -29.99 24.09 -16.87
CA SER A 24 -30.99 23.14 -17.41
C SER A 24 -31.26 21.87 -16.58
N VAL A 25 -30.89 21.81 -15.29
CA VAL A 25 -31.20 20.64 -14.43
C VAL A 25 -31.68 21.08 -13.05
N LEU A 26 -32.93 20.75 -12.70
CA LEU A 26 -33.51 20.94 -11.37
C LEU A 26 -33.17 19.76 -10.42
N PRO A 27 -33.12 19.98 -9.09
CA PRO A 27 -32.67 18.95 -8.14
C PRO A 27 -33.65 17.77 -8.01
N ALA A 28 -33.09 16.56 -7.82
CA ALA A 28 -33.83 15.31 -7.70
C ALA A 28 -34.64 15.21 -6.39
N LEU A 29 -35.87 14.70 -6.47
CA LEU A 29 -36.67 14.29 -5.31
C LEU A 29 -36.35 12.83 -4.96
N CYS A 30 -35.91 12.60 -3.72
CA CYS A 30 -35.63 11.25 -3.20
C CYS A 30 -36.72 10.86 -2.19
N SER A 31 -37.42 9.76 -2.44
CA SER A 31 -38.36 9.14 -1.48
C SER A 31 -37.60 8.23 -0.53
N SER A 32 -37.85 8.35 0.77
CA SER A 32 -37.16 7.61 1.84
C SER A 32 -37.47 6.12 1.90
N ALA A 33 -38.31 5.58 1.01
CA ALA A 33 -38.79 4.19 1.09
C ALA A 33 -38.16 3.21 0.07
N SER A 34 -37.41 3.67 -0.95
CA SER A 34 -36.90 2.77 -2.00
C SER A 34 -35.49 3.05 -2.51
N GLY A 35 -34.80 4.08 -2.02
CA GLY A 35 -33.41 4.38 -2.43
C GLY A 35 -33.23 4.75 -3.91
N ALA A 36 -34.30 4.83 -4.69
CA ALA A 36 -34.28 5.22 -6.10
C ALA A 36 -34.54 6.73 -6.23
N CYS A 37 -33.64 7.43 -6.92
CA CYS A 37 -33.77 8.85 -7.23
C CYS A 37 -33.93 9.01 -8.76
N THR A 38 -35.05 9.57 -9.21
CA THR A 38 -35.41 9.70 -10.63
C THR A 38 -35.16 11.14 -11.10
N LEU A 39 -34.43 11.31 -12.21
CA LEU A 39 -34.25 12.63 -12.85
C LEU A 39 -35.55 13.04 -13.54
N LEU A 40 -36.03 14.26 -13.27
CA LEU A 40 -37.23 14.82 -13.86
C LEU A 40 -36.88 15.82 -14.96
N ASN A 41 -37.64 15.82 -16.05
CA ASN A 41 -37.57 16.86 -17.07
C ASN A 41 -38.28 18.15 -16.60
N GLU A 42 -38.21 19.22 -17.40
CA GLU A 42 -38.84 20.51 -17.08
C GLU A 42 -40.37 20.46 -16.89
N ARG A 43 -41.01 19.33 -17.23
CA ARG A 43 -42.45 19.09 -17.03
C ARG A 43 -42.74 18.12 -15.88
N GLY A 44 -41.74 17.76 -15.07
CA GLY A 44 -41.90 16.88 -13.90
C GLY A 44 -42.05 15.38 -14.22
N GLY A 45 -41.70 14.93 -15.43
CA GLY A 45 -41.73 13.51 -15.82
C GLY A 45 -40.34 12.85 -15.87
N PRO A 46 -40.23 11.51 -15.75
CA PRO A 46 -38.96 10.79 -15.73
C PRO A 46 -38.20 10.90 -17.07
N VAL A 47 -36.88 11.13 -17.01
CA VAL A 47 -36.01 11.15 -18.19
C VAL A 47 -35.82 9.72 -18.74
N THR A 48 -36.07 9.52 -20.04
CA THR A 48 -35.90 8.23 -20.74
C THR A 48 -34.91 8.38 -21.90
N GLU A 49 -34.27 7.28 -22.32
CA GLU A 49 -33.20 7.23 -23.35
C GLU A 49 -33.57 7.86 -24.71
N ARG A 50 -34.85 8.14 -24.98
CA ARG A 50 -35.31 8.72 -26.24
C ARG A 50 -35.07 10.23 -26.39
N ASN A 51 -34.57 10.93 -25.36
CA ASN A 51 -34.45 12.40 -25.37
C ASN A 51 -33.02 12.96 -25.20
N LEU A 52 -31.96 12.16 -25.40
CA LEU A 52 -30.57 12.65 -25.26
C LEU A 52 -29.95 12.93 -26.63
N SER A 53 -29.82 14.21 -26.99
CA SER A 53 -29.07 14.65 -28.17
C SER A 53 -27.68 15.15 -27.74
N THR A 54 -26.71 14.22 -27.68
CA THR A 54 -25.26 14.37 -27.93
C THR A 54 -24.44 13.38 -27.08
N SER A 55 -23.38 12.84 -27.68
CA SER A 55 -22.50 11.79 -27.12
C SER A 55 -21.71 12.18 -25.87
N VAL A 56 -21.70 13.47 -25.49
CA VAL A 56 -20.98 13.98 -24.31
C VAL A 56 -21.77 13.78 -23.01
N GLU A 57 -23.11 13.79 -23.07
CA GLU A 57 -23.95 13.64 -21.87
C GLU A 57 -24.03 12.18 -21.39
N VAL A 58 -24.02 11.23 -22.32
CA VAL A 58 -24.03 9.78 -22.02
C VAL A 58 -22.77 9.36 -21.26
N ASP A 59 -21.61 9.91 -21.63
CA ASP A 59 -20.32 9.57 -21.02
C ASP A 59 -20.19 10.14 -19.59
N HIS A 60 -20.75 11.33 -19.35
CA HIS A 60 -20.84 11.91 -18.01
C HIS A 60 -21.81 11.16 -17.08
N ILE A 61 -22.94 10.71 -17.61
CA ILE A 61 -23.91 9.91 -16.84
C ILE A 61 -23.31 8.54 -16.47
N SER A 62 -22.60 7.88 -17.39
CA SER A 62 -21.93 6.61 -17.13
C SER A 62 -20.84 6.73 -16.03
N LYS A 63 -20.04 7.80 -16.08
CA LYS A 63 -19.03 8.11 -15.06
C LYS A 63 -19.66 8.41 -13.69
N LEU A 64 -20.77 9.13 -13.66
CA LEU A 64 -21.54 9.42 -12.43
C LEU A 64 -22.22 8.17 -11.85
N GLN A 65 -22.74 7.27 -12.70
CA GLN A 65 -23.35 6.01 -12.27
C GLN A 65 -22.31 5.05 -11.69
N THR A 66 -21.12 4.97 -12.30
CA THR A 66 -19.99 4.17 -11.80
C THR A 66 -19.50 4.69 -10.45
N ALA A 67 -19.34 6.02 -10.31
CA ALA A 67 -18.97 6.63 -9.04
C ALA A 67 -20.02 6.38 -7.94
N ARG A 68 -21.32 6.47 -8.27
CA ARG A 68 -22.43 6.22 -7.33
C ARG A 68 -22.50 4.77 -6.87
N SER A 69 -22.37 3.81 -7.79
CA SER A 69 -22.35 2.37 -7.48
C SER A 69 -21.19 2.00 -6.55
N CYS A 70 -20.02 2.62 -6.77
CA CYS A 70 -18.87 2.40 -5.91
C CYS A 70 -19.05 3.05 -4.52
N SER A 71 -19.64 4.26 -4.44
CA SER A 71 -19.99 4.87 -3.14
C SER A 71 -21.05 4.07 -2.37
N SER A 72 -22.04 3.46 -3.04
CA SER A 72 -23.03 2.61 -2.37
C SER A 72 -22.41 1.30 -1.87
N GLN A 73 -21.48 0.69 -2.61
CA GLN A 73 -20.72 -0.48 -2.14
C GLN A 73 -19.82 -0.15 -0.93
N ARG A 74 -19.35 1.09 -0.81
CA ARG A 74 -18.59 1.57 0.37
C ARG A 74 -19.47 1.79 1.59
N ALA A 75 -20.66 2.38 1.44
CA ALA A 75 -21.61 2.57 2.54
C ALA A 75 -22.04 1.23 3.17
N ILE A 76 -22.15 0.17 2.37
CA ILE A 76 -22.50 -1.18 2.83
C ILE A 76 -21.35 -1.85 3.62
N ARG A 77 -20.10 -1.36 3.51
CA ARG A 77 -18.89 -1.98 4.10
C ARG A 77 -18.35 -1.32 5.38
N GLY A 78 -19.07 -0.36 5.97
CA GLY A 78 -18.83 0.04 7.36
C GLY A 78 -18.74 1.54 7.58
N GLU A 79 -19.81 2.10 8.12
CA GLU A 79 -19.75 3.27 9.00
C GLU A 79 -20.04 2.75 10.42
N ARG A 80 -19.02 2.76 11.29
CA ARG A 80 -19.26 2.78 12.74
C ARG A 80 -19.43 4.25 13.10
N GLU A 81 -20.64 4.60 13.53
CA GLU A 81 -20.89 5.87 14.22
C GLU A 81 -19.93 6.00 15.40
N PHE A 82 -19.11 7.06 15.39
CA PHE A 82 -18.34 7.48 16.55
C PHE A 82 -19.30 8.17 17.53
N SER A 83 -19.85 7.39 18.45
CA SER A 83 -20.50 7.92 19.66
C SER A 83 -19.42 8.24 20.69
N ALA A 84 -19.27 9.52 21.01
CA ALA A 84 -18.44 9.98 22.10
C ALA A 84 -19.03 9.50 23.45
N LEU A 85 -18.29 8.62 24.14
CA LEU A 85 -18.56 8.25 25.53
C LEU A 85 -17.55 8.99 26.40
N VAL A 86 -18.05 10.01 27.10
CA VAL A 86 -17.39 10.60 28.28
C VAL A 86 -17.54 9.59 29.41
N VAL A 87 -16.42 9.12 29.97
CA VAL A 87 -16.40 8.32 31.19
C VAL A 87 -15.63 9.12 32.23
N GLU A 88 -16.33 9.54 33.27
CA GLU A 88 -15.78 10.13 34.50
C GLU A 88 -15.04 9.05 35.31
N GLU A 89 -13.87 9.39 35.84
CA GLU A 89 -13.15 8.56 36.82
C GLU A 89 -13.87 8.55 38.17
N PRO A 90 -13.72 7.46 38.95
CA PRO A 90 -13.65 7.60 40.39
C PRO A 90 -12.38 7.04 41.02
N ALA A 91 -12.07 7.70 42.13
CA ALA A 91 -10.94 7.64 43.04
C ALA A 91 -10.37 6.27 43.46
N VAL A 92 -9.07 6.37 43.76
CA VAL A 92 -8.15 5.47 44.47
C VAL A 92 -8.70 4.89 45.78
N GLN A 93 -8.43 3.60 46.02
CA GLN A 93 -8.11 3.09 47.36
C GLN A 93 -6.98 2.07 47.29
N THR A 94 -5.97 2.31 48.13
CA THR A 94 -4.74 1.56 48.36
C THR A 94 -4.98 0.32 49.21
N HIS A 95 -4.28 -0.79 48.94
CA HIS A 95 -3.82 -1.69 50.00
C HIS A 95 -2.48 -2.33 49.62
N GLU A 96 -1.52 -2.15 50.53
CA GLU A 96 -0.22 -2.80 50.59
C GLU A 96 -0.39 -4.31 50.83
N GLU A 97 0.52 -5.12 50.29
CA GLU A 97 1.32 -6.05 51.10
C GLU A 97 2.45 -6.66 50.29
N SER A 98 3.52 -6.97 51.01
CA SER A 98 4.89 -7.10 50.53
C SER A 98 5.47 -8.45 50.96
N TRP A 99 6.34 -9.00 50.10
CA TRP A 99 7.45 -9.93 50.41
C TRP A 99 7.11 -11.39 50.79
N ALA A 100 7.61 -12.34 50.00
CA ALA A 100 8.86 -13.02 50.32
C ALA A 100 9.25 -14.06 49.27
N SER A 101 10.52 -13.98 48.89
CA SER A 101 11.37 -14.95 48.19
C SER A 101 11.47 -16.31 48.90
N THR A 102 11.77 -17.40 48.16
CA THR A 102 12.91 -18.33 48.38
C THR A 102 13.03 -19.31 47.21
N GLU A 103 14.27 -19.59 46.83
CA GLU A 103 14.73 -20.50 45.78
C GLU A 103 14.63 -22.01 46.12
N ALA A 104 14.87 -22.81 45.07
CA ALA A 104 15.69 -24.02 45.05
C ALA A 104 14.99 -25.36 44.77
N ALA A 105 15.60 -26.05 43.81
CA ALA A 105 15.23 -27.30 43.19
C ALA A 105 15.60 -28.53 44.03
N VAL A 106 15.11 -29.71 43.61
CA VAL A 106 15.88 -30.94 43.26
C VAL A 106 14.99 -32.20 43.39
N VAL A 107 14.76 -32.85 42.24
CA VAL A 107 14.81 -34.30 41.92
C VAL A 107 14.41 -35.34 42.99
N ALA A 108 13.42 -36.20 42.68
CA ALA A 108 13.56 -37.67 42.56
C ALA A 108 12.19 -38.40 42.43
N SER A 109 12.09 -39.31 41.45
CA SER A 109 11.16 -40.47 41.42
C SER A 109 11.88 -41.69 42.06
N PRO A 110 11.38 -42.97 42.11
CA PRO A 110 10.19 -43.58 41.48
C PRO A 110 9.48 -44.69 42.32
N THR A 111 8.62 -45.50 41.66
CA THR A 111 8.15 -46.90 41.98
C THR A 111 7.07 -47.06 43.07
N THR A 112 6.07 -47.95 43.03
CA THR A 112 5.53 -49.02 42.14
C THR A 112 4.19 -49.50 42.77
N GLU A 113 3.24 -49.99 41.94
CA GLU A 113 2.30 -51.16 42.10
C GLU A 113 1.73 -51.54 43.51
N ASP A 114 0.50 -52.01 43.76
CA ASP A 114 -0.58 -52.59 42.95
C ASP A 114 -1.85 -52.78 43.84
N ARG A 115 -3.02 -52.89 43.18
CA ARG A 115 -4.23 -53.72 43.52
C ARG A 115 -5.34 -53.30 44.51
N ASN A 116 -6.53 -53.22 43.89
CA ASN A 116 -7.87 -53.72 44.27
C ASN A 116 -8.62 -53.12 45.49
N SER A 117 -9.67 -52.34 45.19
CA SER A 117 -11.03 -52.83 45.45
C SER A 117 -12.07 -52.12 44.56
N SER A 118 -13.02 -52.94 44.13
CA SER A 118 -14.17 -52.65 43.30
C SER A 118 -15.16 -51.72 43.98
N HIS A 119 -15.55 -50.62 43.34
CA HIS A 119 -16.92 -50.13 43.43
C HIS A 119 -17.37 -49.49 42.12
N SER A 120 -18.50 -50.00 41.66
CA SER A 120 -19.33 -49.53 40.56
C SER A 120 -19.61 -48.04 40.65
N PHE A 121 -19.33 -47.28 39.59
CA PHE A 121 -20.24 -46.24 39.13
C PHE A 121 -20.07 -46.10 37.61
N ALA A 122 -21.03 -46.68 36.89
CA ALA A 122 -21.31 -46.29 35.52
C ALA A 122 -21.68 -44.80 35.48
N THR A 123 -21.50 -44.20 34.30
CA THR A 123 -22.03 -42.89 33.86
C THR A 123 -21.05 -41.72 33.84
N THR A 124 -19.91 -41.82 33.12
CA THR A 124 -19.30 -40.61 32.52
C THR A 124 -18.46 -40.87 31.25
N SER A 125 -18.99 -41.58 30.25
CA SER A 125 -18.29 -41.76 28.95
C SER A 125 -18.89 -40.98 27.78
N LYS A 126 -19.56 -39.84 28.05
CA LYS A 126 -20.02 -38.92 27.00
C LYS A 126 -19.39 -37.52 27.04
N THR A 127 -18.40 -37.29 27.89
CA THR A 127 -17.82 -35.95 28.11
C THR A 127 -16.31 -35.93 27.83
N LEU A 128 -15.84 -36.60 26.78
CA LEU A 128 -14.42 -36.57 26.37
C LEU A 128 -14.18 -36.53 24.85
N ILE A 129 -15.22 -36.24 24.04
CA ILE A 129 -15.09 -36.00 22.59
C ILE A 129 -15.50 -34.57 22.18
N SER A 130 -15.86 -33.70 23.13
CA SER A 130 -16.35 -32.34 22.83
C SER A 130 -15.32 -31.20 23.01
N GLN A 131 -14.03 -31.50 23.28
CA GLN A 131 -13.03 -30.45 23.60
C GLN A 131 -11.89 -30.30 22.58
N LEU A 132 -11.96 -30.91 21.39
CA LEU A 132 -10.93 -30.78 20.35
C LEU A 132 -11.39 -30.09 19.06
N ALA A 133 -12.46 -29.29 19.10
CA ALA A 133 -12.97 -28.61 17.91
C ALA A 133 -13.29 -27.13 18.15
N THR A 134 -12.37 -26.39 18.75
CA THR A 134 -12.34 -24.93 18.62
C THR A 134 -11.12 -24.55 17.79
N ARG A 135 -11.13 -24.96 16.50
CA ARG A 135 -10.34 -24.25 15.49
C ARG A 135 -10.89 -22.83 15.50
N GLN A 136 -10.18 -21.92 16.16
CA GLN A 136 -10.35 -20.49 15.94
C GLN A 136 -10.31 -20.30 14.42
N HIS A 137 -11.46 -19.92 13.86
CA HIS A 137 -11.58 -19.64 12.44
C HIS A 137 -10.77 -18.36 12.20
N LEU A 138 -9.47 -18.54 11.98
CA LEU A 138 -8.64 -17.51 11.39
C LEU A 138 -9.37 -17.07 10.12
N PRO A 139 -9.59 -15.76 9.89
CA PRO A 139 -10.30 -15.30 8.72
C PRO A 139 -9.63 -15.93 7.49
N GLU A 140 -10.39 -16.73 6.73
CA GLU A 140 -9.88 -17.40 5.54
C GLU A 140 -9.26 -16.32 4.65
N GLU A 141 -7.93 -16.36 4.52
CA GLU A 141 -7.28 -15.48 3.56
C GLU A 141 -7.85 -15.83 2.17
N PRO A 142 -8.18 -14.82 1.35
CA PRO A 142 -8.73 -15.07 0.03
C PRO A 142 -7.82 -16.04 -0.69
N MET A 143 -8.39 -17.16 -1.15
CA MET A 143 -7.62 -18.22 -1.79
C MET A 143 -6.92 -17.66 -3.02
N VAL A 144 -5.58 -17.59 -2.95
CA VAL A 144 -4.74 -17.31 -4.11
C VAL A 144 -4.74 -18.56 -4.98
N SER A 145 -5.17 -18.42 -6.24
CA SER A 145 -5.26 -19.53 -7.18
C SER A 145 -3.87 -20.03 -7.60
N ASP A 146 -3.81 -21.25 -8.13
CA ASP A 146 -2.56 -21.89 -8.56
C ASP A 146 -1.82 -21.10 -9.65
N MET A 147 -2.53 -20.25 -10.40
CA MET A 147 -1.93 -19.32 -11.36
C MET A 147 -0.91 -18.38 -10.69
N LEU A 148 -1.13 -18.01 -9.44
CA LEU A 148 -0.31 -17.05 -8.69
C LEU A 148 0.58 -17.73 -7.63
N VAL A 149 0.74 -19.05 -7.70
CA VAL A 149 1.64 -19.83 -6.86
C VAL A 149 2.84 -20.29 -7.67
N ASP A 150 4.05 -20.01 -7.19
CA ASP A 150 5.26 -20.48 -7.86
C ASP A 150 5.72 -21.87 -7.40
N THR A 151 6.77 -22.38 -8.03
CA THR A 151 7.36 -23.70 -7.75
C THR A 151 8.04 -23.79 -6.38
N HIS A 152 8.09 -22.69 -5.62
CA HIS A 152 8.59 -22.64 -4.24
C HIS A 152 7.47 -22.46 -3.21
N GLY A 153 6.20 -22.54 -3.63
CA GLY A 153 5.03 -22.41 -2.76
C GLY A 153 4.72 -20.97 -2.33
N ARG A 154 5.36 -19.96 -2.94
CA ARG A 154 5.09 -18.55 -2.61
C ARG A 154 3.79 -18.11 -3.31
N ARG A 155 2.86 -17.57 -2.52
CA ARG A 155 1.57 -17.03 -2.99
C ARG A 155 1.72 -15.56 -3.35
N HIS A 156 1.41 -15.20 -4.60
CA HIS A 156 1.62 -13.85 -5.12
C HIS A 156 0.34 -13.01 -5.11
N ASN A 157 0.09 -12.30 -4.00
CA ASN A 157 -1.09 -11.45 -3.83
C ASN A 157 -0.82 -9.95 -4.00
N TYR A 158 0.36 -9.56 -4.48
CA TYR A 158 0.78 -8.16 -4.62
C TYR A 158 1.27 -7.84 -6.04
N LEU A 159 0.44 -7.10 -6.79
CA LEU A 159 0.77 -6.60 -8.12
C LEU A 159 1.28 -5.14 -8.08
N ARG A 160 2.36 -4.86 -8.80
CA ARG A 160 2.82 -3.50 -9.10
C ARG A 160 2.51 -3.17 -10.56
N ILE A 161 1.88 -2.02 -10.81
CA ILE A 161 1.54 -1.57 -12.15
C ILE A 161 2.25 -0.23 -12.40
N SER A 162 3.18 -0.23 -13.35
CA SER A 162 3.79 0.98 -13.87
C SER A 162 2.84 1.62 -14.87
N LEU A 163 2.35 2.83 -14.59
CA LEU A 163 1.34 3.49 -15.42
C LEU A 163 1.92 4.36 -16.54
N THR A 164 3.20 4.71 -16.44
CA THR A 164 3.85 5.61 -17.39
C THR A 164 5.36 5.47 -17.23
N GLU A 165 6.12 5.79 -18.27
CA GLU A 165 7.59 5.90 -18.19
C GLU A 165 8.02 7.35 -17.97
N ARG A 166 7.09 8.31 -17.99
CA ARG A 166 7.40 9.73 -17.78
C ARG A 166 7.66 9.98 -16.30
N CYS A 167 8.65 10.83 -16.02
CA CYS A 167 8.94 11.34 -14.68
C CYS A 167 9.22 12.83 -14.74
N ASN A 168 8.81 13.56 -13.72
CA ASN A 168 9.11 14.98 -13.52
C ASN A 168 10.44 15.21 -12.77
N LEU A 169 11.15 14.15 -12.37
CA LEU A 169 12.52 14.16 -11.85
C LEU A 169 13.52 13.48 -12.82
N ARG A 170 14.82 13.64 -12.57
CA ARG A 170 15.93 13.01 -13.30
C ARG A 170 16.98 12.45 -12.32
N CYS A 171 16.54 11.63 -11.38
CA CYS A 171 17.37 11.10 -10.29
C CYS A 171 18.57 10.31 -10.81
N LYS A 172 19.78 10.64 -10.32
CA LYS A 172 21.05 10.04 -10.77
C LYS A 172 21.08 8.51 -10.72
N TYR A 173 20.42 7.88 -9.75
CA TYR A 173 20.38 6.42 -9.61
C TYR A 173 19.30 5.74 -10.46
N CYS A 174 18.39 6.50 -11.08
CA CYS A 174 17.22 5.99 -11.79
C CYS A 174 17.34 6.18 -13.29
N MET A 175 17.85 7.32 -13.74
CA MET A 175 18.05 7.64 -15.15
C MET A 175 19.24 8.58 -15.40
N PRO A 176 19.90 8.47 -16.56
CA PRO A 176 20.99 9.38 -16.96
C PRO A 176 20.50 10.83 -17.13
N ALA A 177 21.42 11.79 -17.26
CA ALA A 177 21.08 13.22 -17.30
C ALA A 177 20.27 13.58 -18.55
N GLU A 178 20.64 12.93 -19.64
CA GLU A 178 20.09 13.03 -20.98
C GLU A 178 18.69 12.41 -21.06
N GLY A 179 18.30 11.63 -20.03
CA GLY A 179 17.06 10.88 -20.00
C GLY A 179 17.16 9.53 -20.69
N VAL A 180 16.03 8.83 -20.76
CA VAL A 180 15.92 7.54 -21.46
C VAL A 180 14.98 7.69 -22.65
N GLU A 181 15.15 6.83 -23.65
CA GLU A 181 14.19 6.72 -24.74
C GLU A 181 12.86 6.21 -24.18
N LEU A 182 11.77 6.93 -24.46
CA LEU A 182 10.44 6.56 -23.97
C LEU A 182 9.70 5.75 -25.02
N THR A 183 9.00 4.71 -24.55
CA THR A 183 8.11 3.91 -25.38
C THR A 183 7.02 4.79 -25.99
N ALA A 184 6.85 4.70 -27.31
CA ALA A 184 5.82 5.44 -28.04
C ALA A 184 4.42 5.11 -27.49
N ALA A 185 3.53 6.10 -27.45
CA ALA A 185 2.21 5.96 -26.81
C ALA A 185 1.38 4.75 -27.29
N PRO A 186 1.33 4.39 -28.60
CA PRO A 186 0.62 3.20 -29.04
C PRO A 186 1.19 1.89 -28.47
N LYS A 187 2.46 1.87 -28.06
CA LYS A 187 3.12 0.73 -27.42
C LYS A 187 2.96 0.76 -25.88
N LEU A 188 2.25 1.71 -25.30
CA LEU A 188 1.91 1.65 -23.87
C LEU A 188 0.58 0.93 -23.68
N LEU A 189 0.37 0.38 -22.48
CA LEU A 189 -0.93 -0.14 -22.08
C LEU A 189 -1.97 1.00 -22.06
N ALA A 190 -3.06 0.77 -22.78
CA ALA A 190 -4.26 1.58 -22.69
C ALA A 190 -4.99 1.31 -21.35
N GLU A 191 -5.86 2.24 -20.96
CA GLU A 191 -6.58 2.15 -19.69
C GLU A 191 -7.45 0.90 -19.58
N ASN A 192 -8.20 0.57 -20.63
CA ASN A 192 -9.00 -0.65 -20.70
C ASN A 192 -8.15 -1.93 -20.56
N GLU A 193 -6.94 -1.94 -21.14
CA GLU A 193 -5.98 -3.06 -21.01
C GLU A 193 -5.48 -3.18 -19.56
N ILE A 194 -5.12 -2.06 -18.91
CA ILE A 194 -4.74 -2.03 -17.49
C ILE A 194 -5.88 -2.60 -16.63
N MET A 195 -7.11 -2.15 -16.87
CA MET A 195 -8.27 -2.59 -16.09
C MET A 195 -8.62 -4.06 -16.32
N ARG A 196 -8.48 -4.58 -17.54
CA ARG A 196 -8.65 -6.01 -17.85
C ARG A 196 -7.64 -6.85 -17.09
N ILE A 197 -6.35 -6.50 -17.16
CA ILE A 197 -5.29 -7.22 -16.47
C ILE A 197 -5.47 -7.15 -14.95
N ALA A 198 -5.78 -5.96 -14.41
CA ALA A 198 -6.00 -5.80 -12.97
C ALA A 198 -7.19 -6.62 -12.47
N ARG A 199 -8.31 -6.65 -13.21
CA ARG A 199 -9.47 -7.52 -12.89
C ARG A 199 -9.06 -8.98 -12.81
N LEU A 200 -8.33 -9.47 -13.81
CA LEU A 200 -7.85 -10.84 -13.86
C LEU A 200 -6.98 -11.16 -12.63
N PHE A 201 -5.97 -10.35 -12.32
CA PHE A 201 -5.13 -10.58 -11.14
C PHE A 201 -5.91 -10.56 -9.83
N VAL A 202 -6.84 -9.62 -9.65
CA VAL A 202 -7.63 -9.51 -8.42
C VAL A 202 -8.57 -10.70 -8.25
N ALA A 203 -9.22 -11.15 -9.34
CA ALA A 203 -10.06 -12.35 -9.33
C ALA A 203 -9.29 -13.62 -8.92
N GLU A 204 -7.99 -13.68 -9.23
CA GLU A 204 -7.11 -14.82 -8.93
C GLU A 204 -6.41 -14.71 -7.56
N GLY A 205 -6.71 -13.66 -6.77
CA GLY A 205 -6.28 -13.54 -5.38
C GLY A 205 -5.31 -12.39 -5.08
N VAL A 206 -5.01 -11.51 -6.06
CA VAL A 206 -4.30 -10.25 -5.76
C VAL A 206 -5.21 -9.34 -4.93
N ASN A 207 -4.79 -9.08 -3.69
CA ASN A 207 -5.50 -8.19 -2.77
C ASN A 207 -4.80 -6.83 -2.60
N LYS A 208 -3.62 -6.65 -3.21
CA LYS A 208 -2.85 -5.42 -3.17
C LYS A 208 -2.35 -5.02 -4.56
N ILE A 209 -2.73 -3.83 -4.98
CA ILE A 209 -2.18 -3.18 -6.18
C ILE A 209 -1.40 -1.95 -5.75
N ARG A 210 -0.19 -1.79 -6.29
CA ARG A 210 0.58 -0.55 -6.18
C ARG A 210 0.80 0.07 -7.54
N LEU A 211 0.37 1.31 -7.67
CA LEU A 211 0.60 2.13 -8.84
C LEU A 211 1.94 2.83 -8.72
N THR A 212 2.71 2.75 -9.80
CA THR A 212 4.03 3.35 -9.95
C THR A 212 4.15 3.91 -11.38
N GLY A 213 5.36 4.20 -11.83
CA GLY A 213 5.66 4.68 -13.18
C GLY A 213 7.15 4.93 -13.32
N GLY A 214 7.52 5.87 -14.19
CA GLY A 214 8.47 6.90 -13.79
C GLY A 214 7.88 7.63 -12.58
N GLU A 215 6.87 8.47 -12.80
CA GLU A 215 6.08 9.10 -11.72
C GLU A 215 4.57 8.95 -12.01
N PRO A 216 3.81 8.17 -11.23
CA PRO A 216 2.39 7.93 -11.52
C PRO A 216 1.55 9.21 -11.51
N THR A 217 1.88 10.19 -10.67
CA THR A 217 1.08 11.41 -10.53
C THR A 217 1.20 12.38 -11.71
N VAL A 218 2.11 12.13 -12.67
CA VAL A 218 2.17 12.88 -13.93
C VAL A 218 1.16 12.37 -14.97
N ARG A 219 0.57 11.19 -14.77
CA ARG A 219 -0.47 10.65 -15.65
C ARG A 219 -1.78 11.42 -15.39
N SER A 220 -2.38 11.98 -16.44
CA SER A 220 -3.53 12.89 -16.33
C SER A 220 -4.76 12.23 -15.70
N ASN A 221 -5.06 10.99 -16.09
CA ASN A 221 -6.21 10.20 -15.62
C ASN A 221 -5.90 9.28 -14.43
N ILE A 222 -4.88 9.58 -13.61
CA ILE A 222 -4.53 8.76 -12.44
C ILE A 222 -5.69 8.63 -11.44
N GLU A 223 -6.46 9.69 -11.25
CA GLU A 223 -7.60 9.73 -10.32
C GLU A 223 -8.70 8.76 -10.79
N ASP A 224 -9.00 8.71 -12.09
CA ASP A 224 -9.99 7.81 -12.68
C ASP A 224 -9.55 6.34 -12.63
N ILE A 225 -8.27 6.07 -12.91
CA ILE A 225 -7.68 4.72 -12.79
C ILE A 225 -7.79 4.23 -11.35
N CYS A 226 -7.44 5.07 -10.37
CA CYS A 226 -7.57 4.73 -8.96
C CYS A 226 -9.03 4.41 -8.59
N ALA A 227 -9.97 5.25 -9.04
CA ALA A 227 -11.40 5.05 -8.76
C ALA A 227 -11.87 3.70 -9.28
N GLN A 228 -11.58 3.37 -10.55
CA GLN A 228 -11.98 2.08 -11.14
C GLN A 228 -11.32 0.88 -10.47
N LEU A 229 -10.02 0.97 -10.15
CA LEU A 229 -9.30 -0.11 -9.45
C LEU A 229 -9.86 -0.33 -8.04
N SER A 230 -10.23 0.74 -7.34
CA SER A 230 -10.79 0.66 -5.98
C SER A 230 -12.11 -0.10 -5.90
N CYS A 231 -12.85 -0.19 -7.01
CA CYS A 231 -14.13 -0.89 -7.08
C CYS A 231 -13.96 -2.38 -7.45
N LEU A 232 -12.73 -2.87 -7.64
CA LEU A 232 -12.49 -4.29 -7.94
C LEU A 232 -12.79 -5.18 -6.72
N PRO A 233 -13.73 -6.15 -6.81
CA PRO A 233 -14.04 -7.04 -5.71
C PRO A 233 -12.82 -7.88 -5.31
N GLY A 234 -12.40 -7.79 -4.04
CA GLY A 234 -11.24 -8.52 -3.52
C GLY A 234 -9.99 -7.65 -3.32
N LEU A 235 -9.91 -6.49 -3.97
CA LEU A 235 -8.81 -5.54 -3.75
C LEU A 235 -8.97 -4.87 -2.37
N LYS A 236 -8.02 -5.12 -1.47
CA LYS A 236 -7.98 -4.54 -0.11
C LYS A 236 -7.14 -3.27 -0.04
N HIS A 237 -6.04 -3.24 -0.78
CA HIS A 237 -5.07 -2.16 -0.71
C HIS A 237 -4.74 -1.61 -2.10
N LEU A 238 -5.07 -0.33 -2.30
CA LEU A 238 -4.61 0.45 -3.44
C LEU A 238 -3.55 1.44 -2.96
N ALA A 239 -2.32 1.21 -3.43
CA ALA A 239 -1.16 1.96 -2.99
C ALA A 239 -0.54 2.79 -4.12
N ILE A 240 0.15 3.88 -3.77
CA ILE A 240 0.96 4.66 -4.73
C ILE A 240 2.40 4.75 -4.23
N THR A 241 3.37 4.62 -5.14
CA THR A 241 4.74 5.11 -4.93
C THR A 241 4.97 6.34 -5.80
N THR A 242 5.40 7.43 -5.20
CA THR A 242 5.56 8.73 -5.87
C THR A 242 6.76 9.49 -5.29
N ASN A 243 7.37 10.37 -6.08
CA ASN A 243 8.35 11.33 -5.59
C ASN A 243 7.73 12.52 -4.83
N GLY A 244 6.41 12.62 -4.76
CA GLY A 244 5.71 13.61 -3.93
C GLY A 244 5.58 15.02 -4.52
N LEU A 245 6.27 15.38 -5.61
CA LEU A 245 6.35 16.77 -6.09
C LEU A 245 5.00 17.44 -6.38
N VAL A 246 4.02 16.68 -6.87
CA VAL A 246 2.68 17.17 -7.17
C VAL A 246 1.62 16.51 -6.29
N LEU A 247 2.04 15.67 -5.33
CA LEU A 247 1.15 14.81 -4.56
C LEU A 247 0.21 15.61 -3.67
N ALA A 248 0.71 16.61 -2.93
CA ALA A 248 -0.08 17.38 -1.96
C ALA A 248 -1.42 17.89 -2.54
N ARG A 249 -1.41 18.39 -3.79
CA ARG A 249 -2.61 18.91 -4.46
C ARG A 249 -3.56 17.82 -4.98
N LYS A 250 -3.04 16.62 -5.27
CA LYS A 250 -3.82 15.48 -5.77
C LYS A 250 -4.31 14.57 -4.66
N LEU A 251 -3.67 14.62 -3.49
CA LEU A 251 -3.85 13.61 -2.46
C LEU A 251 -5.28 13.48 -1.94
N PRO A 252 -6.05 14.56 -1.68
CA PRO A 252 -7.46 14.44 -1.29
C PRO A 252 -8.30 13.67 -2.33
N ARG A 253 -8.08 13.93 -3.62
CA ARG A 253 -8.80 13.26 -4.71
C ARG A 253 -8.37 11.80 -4.86
N LEU A 254 -7.08 11.52 -4.70
CA LEU A 254 -6.56 10.14 -4.71
C LEU A 254 -7.10 9.33 -3.53
N GLN A 255 -7.20 9.93 -2.33
CA GLN A 255 -7.81 9.29 -1.17
C GLN A 255 -9.30 9.00 -1.43
N ALA A 256 -10.05 9.98 -1.94
CA ALA A 256 -11.45 9.78 -2.34
C ALA A 256 -11.61 8.70 -3.42
N ALA A 257 -10.65 8.60 -4.36
CA ALA A 257 -10.57 7.55 -5.36
C ALA A 257 -10.16 6.17 -4.79
N GLY A 258 -9.91 6.04 -3.49
CA GLY A 258 -9.66 4.77 -2.81
C GLY A 258 -8.19 4.45 -2.54
N VAL A 259 -7.26 5.37 -2.79
CA VAL A 259 -5.85 5.18 -2.44
C VAL A 259 -5.69 5.23 -0.92
N ASN A 260 -5.31 4.10 -0.33
CA ASN A 260 -5.23 3.95 1.12
C ASN A 260 -3.81 3.66 1.65
N GLN A 261 -2.80 3.57 0.77
CA GLN A 261 -1.40 3.43 1.16
C GLN A 261 -0.47 4.29 0.31
N LEU A 262 0.49 4.96 0.96
CA LEU A 262 1.45 5.83 0.28
C LEU A 262 2.89 5.42 0.57
N ASN A 263 3.72 5.50 -0.47
CA ASN A 263 5.16 5.54 -0.36
C ASN A 263 5.66 6.80 -1.07
N ILE A 264 6.32 7.69 -0.34
CA ILE A 264 6.91 8.91 -0.85
C ILE A 264 8.43 8.70 -0.89
N SER A 265 9.06 8.88 -2.04
CA SER A 265 10.51 8.81 -2.18
C SER A 265 11.13 10.16 -1.83
N LEU A 266 11.99 10.18 -0.80
CA LEU A 266 12.74 11.36 -0.37
C LEU A 266 14.11 10.90 0.12
N ASP A 267 15.15 11.11 -0.67
CA ASP A 267 16.47 10.54 -0.39
C ASP A 267 17.38 11.46 0.45
N THR A 268 16.94 12.66 0.79
CA THR A 268 17.71 13.62 1.61
C THR A 268 16.77 14.66 2.21
N LEU A 269 17.06 15.11 3.42
CA LEU A 269 16.41 16.22 4.11
C LEU A 269 17.10 17.57 3.81
N VAL A 270 18.23 17.55 3.09
CA VAL A 270 18.98 18.73 2.69
C VAL A 270 18.54 19.21 1.29
N PRO A 271 17.97 20.42 1.15
CA PRO A 271 17.45 20.90 -0.14
C PRO A 271 18.47 20.92 -1.28
N ALA A 272 19.73 21.28 -1.00
CA ALA A 272 20.78 21.33 -2.01
C ALA A 272 21.16 19.93 -2.52
N LYS A 273 21.25 18.94 -1.62
CA LYS A 273 21.48 17.53 -1.99
C LYS A 273 20.31 16.99 -2.82
N PHE A 274 19.07 17.39 -2.50
CA PHE A 274 17.88 17.00 -3.27
C PHE A 274 17.99 17.46 -4.74
N GLU A 275 18.33 18.73 -4.96
CA GLU A 275 18.49 19.26 -6.32
C GLU A 275 19.66 18.60 -7.05
N LEU A 276 20.78 18.36 -6.35
CA LEU A 276 21.94 17.65 -6.90
C LEU A 276 21.60 16.21 -7.33
N LEU A 277 20.76 15.51 -6.57
CA LEU A 277 20.38 14.13 -6.85
C LEU A 277 19.34 14.04 -7.97
N THR A 278 18.29 14.86 -7.88
CA THR A 278 17.10 14.76 -8.71
C THR A 278 17.17 15.62 -9.98
N ARG A 279 18.16 16.53 -10.05
CA ARG A 279 18.37 17.55 -11.09
C ARG A 279 17.18 18.50 -11.27
N ARG A 280 16.36 18.65 -10.22
CA ARG A 280 15.16 19.49 -10.17
C ARG A 280 14.98 20.05 -8.76
N LYS A 281 14.36 21.22 -8.68
CA LYS A 281 13.89 21.78 -7.40
C LYS A 281 12.60 21.09 -6.98
N GLY A 282 12.26 21.22 -5.70
CA GLY A 282 10.96 20.78 -5.18
C GLY A 282 10.98 20.04 -3.85
N HIS A 283 12.13 20.00 -3.17
CA HIS A 283 12.28 19.43 -1.82
C HIS A 283 11.13 19.83 -0.87
N GLY A 284 10.85 21.12 -0.73
CA GLY A 284 9.76 21.61 0.12
C GLY A 284 8.37 21.11 -0.27
N LYS A 285 8.11 20.82 -1.55
CA LYS A 285 6.85 20.22 -2.01
C LYS A 285 6.72 18.77 -1.59
N VAL A 286 7.83 18.03 -1.52
CA VAL A 286 7.84 16.64 -1.05
C VAL A 286 7.55 16.60 0.45
N LEU A 287 8.21 17.47 1.23
CA LEU A 287 7.92 17.62 2.66
C LEU A 287 6.46 18.02 2.91
N GLN A 288 5.95 19.00 2.16
CA GLN A 288 4.53 19.37 2.21
C GLN A 288 3.61 18.18 1.91
N ALA A 289 3.95 17.35 0.92
CA ALA A 289 3.15 16.18 0.59
C ALA A 289 3.14 15.11 1.71
N ILE A 290 4.23 15.00 2.48
CA ILE A 290 4.30 14.14 3.67
C ILE A 290 3.37 14.69 4.75
N GLU A 291 3.43 15.98 5.05
CA GLU A 291 2.54 16.61 6.03
C GLU A 291 1.06 16.49 5.63
N THR A 292 0.72 16.80 4.37
CA THR A 292 -0.66 16.64 3.86
C THR A 292 -1.13 15.18 3.96
N ALA A 293 -0.25 14.20 3.79
CA ALA A 293 -0.61 12.80 3.97
C ALA A 293 -0.93 12.47 5.43
N LEU A 294 -0.17 13.01 6.38
CA LEU A 294 -0.43 12.84 7.81
C LEU A 294 -1.75 13.52 8.21
N GLU A 295 -2.00 14.74 7.74
CA GLU A 295 -3.23 15.49 7.97
C GLU A 295 -4.48 14.75 7.46
N LEU A 296 -4.35 14.03 6.34
CA LEU A 296 -5.40 13.18 5.77
C LEU A 296 -5.53 11.82 6.46
N GLY A 297 -4.75 11.55 7.51
CA GLY A 297 -4.85 10.34 8.32
C GLY A 297 -4.22 9.09 7.71
N TYR A 298 -3.30 9.23 6.74
CA TYR A 298 -2.53 8.07 6.28
C TYR A 298 -1.63 7.57 7.41
N ASN A 299 -1.82 6.31 7.83
CA ASN A 299 -1.01 5.70 8.89
C ASN A 299 -0.58 4.27 8.52
N PRO A 300 0.74 4.01 8.37
CA PRO A 300 1.82 4.99 8.36
C PRO A 300 1.97 5.66 6.99
N VAL A 301 2.48 6.89 6.98
CA VAL A 301 3.08 7.48 5.76
C VAL A 301 4.48 6.88 5.59
N LYS A 302 4.73 6.17 4.48
CA LYS A 302 6.03 5.54 4.24
C LYS A 302 6.93 6.47 3.45
N VAL A 303 8.12 6.75 3.98
CA VAL A 303 9.17 7.51 3.28
C VAL A 303 10.27 6.54 2.88
N ASN A 304 10.52 6.39 1.58
CA ASN A 304 11.59 5.55 1.07
C ASN A 304 12.85 6.39 0.85
N VAL A 305 14.00 5.92 1.36
CA VAL A 305 15.30 6.57 1.28
C VAL A 305 16.31 5.58 0.70
N VAL A 306 16.82 5.82 -0.50
CA VAL A 306 17.95 5.04 -1.04
C VAL A 306 19.24 5.59 -0.45
N VAL A 307 19.90 4.79 0.39
CA VAL A 307 21.11 5.22 1.10
C VAL A 307 22.35 4.94 0.24
N MET A 308 23.15 5.99 0.03
CA MET A 308 24.36 5.98 -0.77
C MET A 308 25.50 6.60 0.02
N ARG A 309 26.62 5.87 0.07
CA ARG A 309 27.82 6.30 0.78
C ARG A 309 28.36 7.63 0.23
N ASN A 310 28.84 8.47 1.13
CA ASN A 310 29.37 9.81 0.86
C ASN A 310 28.35 10.72 0.15
N PHE A 311 27.06 10.52 0.41
CA PHE A 311 26.01 11.35 -0.16
C PHE A 311 24.93 11.70 0.87
N ASN A 312 24.24 10.70 1.41
CA ASN A 312 23.15 10.86 2.38
C ASN A 312 23.24 9.86 3.55
N ASP A 313 24.35 9.13 3.66
CA ASP A 313 24.65 8.23 4.77
C ASP A 313 24.90 8.98 6.09
N ASP A 314 25.26 10.26 6.01
CA ASP A 314 25.33 11.20 7.12
C ASP A 314 23.95 11.59 7.69
N GLU A 315 22.86 11.40 6.93
CA GLU A 315 21.50 11.83 7.31
C GLU A 315 20.67 10.71 7.98
N LEU A 316 21.25 9.54 8.24
CA LEU A 316 20.54 8.39 8.85
C LEU A 316 19.83 8.78 10.16
N ILE A 317 20.52 9.52 11.01
CA ILE A 317 19.99 9.97 12.31
C ILE A 317 18.87 10.99 12.10
N ASP A 318 19.04 11.95 11.20
CA ASP A 318 18.03 12.98 10.92
C ASP A 318 16.72 12.37 10.41
N PHE A 319 16.82 11.33 9.59
CA PHE A 319 15.68 10.56 9.13
C PHE A 319 15.01 9.76 10.26
N VAL A 320 15.75 9.24 11.23
CA VAL A 320 15.16 8.61 12.42
C VAL A 320 14.42 9.66 13.25
N GLU A 321 15.03 10.83 13.48
CA GLU A 321 14.41 11.95 14.23
C GLU A 321 13.08 12.42 13.62
N MET A 322 12.94 12.38 12.30
CA MET A 322 11.69 12.67 11.60
C MET A 322 10.51 11.80 12.08
N THR A 323 10.77 10.62 12.64
CA THR A 323 9.75 9.68 13.13
C THR A 323 9.39 9.87 14.60
N ARG A 324 10.04 10.80 15.32
CA ARG A 324 9.89 10.94 16.78
C ARG A 324 8.46 11.24 17.21
N PHE A 325 7.82 12.20 16.56
CA PHE A 325 6.48 12.71 16.92
C PHE A 325 5.46 12.59 15.77
N LYS A 326 5.73 11.69 14.81
CA LYS A 326 4.89 11.50 13.63
C LYS A 326 4.79 10.03 13.30
N PRO A 327 3.63 9.52 12.85
CA PRO A 327 3.44 8.13 12.46
C PRO A 327 4.01 7.86 11.05
N ILE A 328 5.27 8.24 10.87
CA ILE A 328 6.04 8.04 9.64
C ILE A 328 6.81 6.75 9.77
N ASN A 329 6.84 5.98 8.68
CA ASN A 329 7.73 4.85 8.54
C ASN A 329 8.84 5.20 7.54
N VAL A 330 10.05 5.50 8.03
CA VAL A 330 11.22 5.75 7.17
C VAL A 330 11.87 4.42 6.79
N ARG A 331 12.10 4.21 5.49
CA ARG A 331 12.54 2.94 4.93
C ARG A 331 13.85 3.13 4.20
N PHE A 332 14.94 2.78 4.87
CA PHE A 332 16.28 2.78 4.29
C PHE A 332 16.43 1.61 3.31
N ILE A 333 16.83 1.92 2.09
CA ILE A 333 16.95 0.96 0.98
C ILE A 333 18.41 0.92 0.56
N GLU A 334 18.95 -0.30 0.49
CA GLU A 334 20.29 -0.51 -0.05
C GLU A 334 20.36 -0.10 -1.53
N PHE A 335 21.44 0.57 -1.91
CA PHE A 335 21.66 0.96 -3.31
C PHE A 335 21.87 -0.27 -4.21
N MET A 336 21.03 -0.41 -5.23
CA MET A 336 20.94 -1.60 -6.10
C MET A 336 21.51 -1.33 -7.51
N PRO A 337 22.08 -2.34 -8.18
CA PRO A 337 22.56 -2.21 -9.56
C PRO A 337 21.40 -2.20 -10.56
N PHE A 338 21.36 -1.18 -11.43
CA PHE A 338 20.45 -1.10 -12.57
C PHE A 338 21.17 -0.47 -13.77
N ASP A 339 20.71 -0.80 -14.96
CA ASP A 339 21.25 -0.26 -16.20
C ASP A 339 21.19 1.28 -16.19
N GLY A 340 22.34 1.90 -16.45
CA GLY A 340 22.50 3.35 -16.51
C GLY A 340 22.76 4.06 -15.17
N ASN A 341 22.82 3.36 -14.03
CA ASN A 341 23.01 4.02 -12.72
C ASN A 341 24.44 4.01 -12.16
N VAL A 342 25.42 3.50 -12.93
CA VAL A 342 26.85 3.44 -12.58
C VAL A 342 27.07 2.91 -11.16
N TRP A 343 26.41 1.79 -10.87
CA TRP A 343 26.47 1.16 -9.56
C TRP A 343 27.90 0.77 -9.19
N SER A 344 28.22 0.90 -7.90
CA SER A 344 29.48 0.47 -7.32
C SER A 344 29.25 -0.01 -5.91
N SER A 345 29.86 -1.15 -5.55
CA SER A 345 29.86 -1.64 -4.16
C SER A 345 30.46 -0.62 -3.18
N LYS A 346 31.35 0.27 -3.65
CA LYS A 346 31.91 1.36 -2.84
C LYS A 346 30.85 2.38 -2.39
N LYS A 347 29.74 2.50 -3.13
CA LYS A 347 28.62 3.39 -2.80
C LYS A 347 27.55 2.72 -1.93
N LEU A 348 27.62 1.40 -1.76
CA LEU A 348 26.68 0.65 -0.93
C LEU A 348 26.97 0.92 0.56
N VAL A 349 25.91 1.24 1.30
CA VAL A 349 25.87 1.19 2.76
C VAL A 349 25.03 -0.02 3.14
N SER A 350 25.63 -0.96 3.87
CA SER A 350 24.96 -2.23 4.15
C SER A 350 23.91 -2.09 5.24
N TYR A 351 22.95 -3.01 5.27
CA TYR A 351 22.01 -3.17 6.38
C TYR A 351 22.68 -3.15 7.76
N ILE A 352 23.75 -3.92 7.92
CA ILE A 352 24.44 -4.04 9.21
C ILE A 352 25.10 -2.72 9.58
N GLU A 353 25.72 -2.05 8.62
CA GLU A 353 26.34 -0.75 8.85
C GLU A 353 25.31 0.30 9.26
N MET A 354 24.22 0.46 8.49
CA MET A 354 23.15 1.40 8.84
C MET A 354 22.56 1.08 10.22
N LEU A 355 22.31 -0.19 10.52
CA LEU A 355 21.77 -0.61 11.81
C LEU A 355 22.75 -0.32 12.96
N SER A 356 24.05 -0.56 12.76
CA SER A 356 25.08 -0.27 13.76
C SER A 356 25.16 1.23 14.07
N THR A 357 25.20 2.08 13.04
CA THR A 357 25.18 3.54 13.22
C THR A 357 23.95 4.00 14.00
N LEU A 358 22.78 3.45 13.68
CA LEU A 358 21.56 3.82 14.39
C LEU A 358 21.51 3.30 15.83
N ARG A 359 22.06 2.11 16.11
CA ARG A 359 22.13 1.56 17.47
C ARG A 359 23.11 2.29 18.38
N GLU A 360 24.18 2.83 17.81
CA GLU A 360 25.12 3.66 18.56
C GLU A 360 24.44 4.92 19.09
N LYS A 361 23.58 5.56 18.28
CA LYS A 361 22.79 6.72 18.70
C LYS A 361 21.54 6.37 19.52
N TYR A 362 20.87 5.27 19.17
CA TYR A 362 19.62 4.82 19.78
C TYR A 362 19.76 3.38 20.27
N PRO A 363 20.34 3.15 21.47
CA PRO A 363 20.47 1.81 22.04
C PRO A 363 19.14 1.07 22.22
N SER A 364 18.03 1.81 22.35
CA SER A 364 16.66 1.27 22.45
C SER A 364 16.04 0.84 21.11
N LEU A 365 16.76 0.95 19.98
CA LEU A 365 16.25 0.55 18.67
C LEU A 365 16.02 -0.97 18.62
N SER A 366 14.75 -1.38 18.69
CA SER A 366 14.31 -2.76 18.80
C SER A 366 13.62 -3.27 17.53
N ARG A 367 13.74 -4.57 17.25
CA ARG A 367 13.16 -5.22 16.07
C ARG A 367 11.68 -5.53 16.31
N LEU A 368 10.82 -5.14 15.38
CA LEU A 368 9.41 -5.50 15.37
C LEU A 368 9.17 -6.85 14.67
N ARG A 369 8.03 -7.48 14.97
CA ARG A 369 7.56 -8.69 14.29
C ARG A 369 6.97 -8.33 12.94
N ASP A 370 7.52 -8.92 11.88
CA ASP A 370 7.11 -8.66 10.50
C ASP A 370 6.26 -9.81 9.94
N HIS A 371 5.47 -9.52 8.89
CA HIS A 371 4.81 -10.58 8.13
C HIS A 371 5.86 -11.37 7.33
N PRO A 372 5.72 -12.69 7.13
CA PRO A 372 6.70 -13.48 6.36
C PRO A 372 6.96 -12.97 4.94
N SER A 373 5.98 -12.29 4.32
CA SER A 373 6.09 -11.69 2.99
C SER A 373 6.58 -10.23 2.99
N ASP A 374 6.84 -9.63 4.15
CA ASP A 374 7.32 -8.26 4.23
C ASP A 374 8.77 -8.17 3.74
N THR A 375 9.01 -7.20 2.86
CA THR A 375 10.35 -6.97 2.32
C THR A 375 11.21 -6.06 3.20
N ALA A 376 10.58 -5.42 4.17
CA ALA A 376 11.24 -4.50 5.07
C ALA A 376 11.35 -5.14 6.45
N LYS A 377 12.51 -4.95 7.07
CA LYS A 377 12.79 -5.31 8.44
C LYS A 377 12.41 -4.11 9.32
N ASN A 378 11.30 -4.17 10.06
CA ASN A 378 10.78 -2.99 10.77
C ASN A 378 11.34 -2.88 12.20
N PHE A 379 11.71 -1.68 12.63
CA PHE A 379 12.27 -1.37 13.94
C PHE A 379 11.58 -0.16 14.54
N ARG A 380 11.71 -0.02 15.86
CA ARG A 380 11.21 1.13 16.62
C ARG A 380 12.24 1.58 17.65
N VAL A 381 12.36 2.89 17.82
CA VAL A 381 13.06 3.50 18.96
C VAL A 381 12.04 3.73 20.06
N ASP A 382 12.37 3.37 21.30
CA ASP A 382 11.46 3.59 22.43
C ASP A 382 11.08 5.07 22.58
N GLY A 383 9.79 5.33 22.80
CA GLY A 383 9.22 6.68 22.89
C GLY A 383 8.97 7.38 21.56
N PHE A 384 9.34 6.79 20.42
CA PHE A 384 9.03 7.36 19.10
C PHE A 384 7.66 6.87 18.62
N GLU A 385 6.89 7.78 18.02
CA GLU A 385 5.58 7.46 17.45
C GLU A 385 5.71 6.63 16.16
N GLY A 386 6.67 7.00 15.30
CA GLY A 386 6.91 6.35 14.03
C GLY A 386 7.82 5.12 14.12
N THR A 387 8.31 4.67 12.97
CA THR A 387 9.15 3.47 12.84
C THR A 387 10.20 3.66 11.77
N VAL A 388 11.27 2.88 11.85
CA VAL A 388 12.28 2.80 10.78
C VAL A 388 12.39 1.39 10.26
N SER A 389 12.69 1.22 8.98
CA SER A 389 12.80 -0.10 8.38
C SER A 389 13.94 -0.19 7.39
N PHE A 390 14.44 -1.41 7.19
CA PHE A 390 15.52 -1.68 6.24
C PHE A 390 15.04 -2.58 5.12
N ILE A 391 15.24 -2.17 3.87
CA ILE A 391 15.03 -2.99 2.67
C ILE A 391 16.41 -3.46 2.19
N THR A 392 16.72 -4.69 2.55
CA THR A 392 18.07 -5.28 2.47
C THR A 392 18.26 -6.06 1.18
N SER A 393 17.97 -5.42 0.05
CA SER A 393 17.90 -6.05 -1.26
C SER A 393 19.21 -6.73 -1.69
N MET A 394 20.37 -6.28 -1.20
CA MET A 394 21.68 -6.74 -1.65
C MET A 394 22.36 -7.64 -0.63
N THR A 395 22.39 -7.25 0.66
CA THR A 395 23.21 -7.94 1.66
C THR A 395 22.48 -9.05 2.43
N ASN A 396 21.14 -8.99 2.48
CA ASN A 396 20.34 -9.99 3.19
C ASN A 396 18.96 -10.09 2.55
N SER A 397 18.87 -10.76 1.40
CA SER A 397 17.68 -10.73 0.53
C SER A 397 16.42 -11.29 1.22
N PHE A 398 15.25 -10.80 0.82
CA PHE A 398 13.93 -11.22 1.30
C PHE A 398 13.20 -12.13 0.28
N CYS A 399 13.93 -12.79 -0.62
CA CYS A 399 13.33 -13.50 -1.75
C CYS A 399 12.44 -14.67 -1.33
N GLY A 400 12.74 -15.33 -0.20
CA GLY A 400 11.98 -16.47 0.32
C GLY A 400 10.51 -16.16 0.60
N GLY A 401 10.18 -14.91 0.96
CA GLY A 401 8.81 -14.45 1.20
C GLY A 401 8.22 -13.58 0.08
N CYS A 402 8.91 -13.43 -1.06
CA CYS A 402 8.53 -12.43 -2.06
C CYS A 402 7.23 -12.80 -2.80
N ASN A 403 6.15 -12.09 -2.49
CA ASN A 403 4.81 -12.24 -3.09
C ASN A 403 4.53 -11.25 -4.25
N ARG A 404 5.57 -10.58 -4.78
CA ARG A 404 5.41 -9.44 -5.69
C ARG A 404 5.51 -9.82 -7.16
N LEU A 405 4.60 -9.29 -7.95
CA LEU A 405 4.57 -9.35 -9.40
C LEU A 405 4.56 -7.93 -9.98
N ARG A 406 4.98 -7.77 -11.24
CA ARG A 406 5.15 -6.46 -11.84
C ARG A 406 4.68 -6.43 -13.29
N LEU A 407 3.81 -5.48 -13.58
CA LEU A 407 3.36 -5.09 -14.90
C LEU A 407 3.99 -3.74 -15.25
N MET A 408 4.76 -3.68 -16.33
CA MET A 408 5.41 -2.45 -16.79
C MET A 408 4.46 -1.64 -17.70
N ALA A 409 4.82 -0.39 -17.99
CA ALA A 409 3.95 0.54 -18.70
C ALA A 409 3.72 0.15 -20.16
N ASP A 410 4.68 -0.54 -20.77
CA ASP A 410 4.59 -1.14 -22.09
C ASP A 410 3.80 -2.47 -22.11
N GLY A 411 3.37 -2.95 -20.94
CA GLY A 411 2.61 -4.19 -20.77
C GLY A 411 3.43 -5.46 -20.72
N ASN A 412 4.75 -5.35 -20.64
CA ASN A 412 5.58 -6.49 -20.29
C ASN A 412 5.45 -6.83 -18.80
N PHE A 413 5.31 -8.11 -18.52
CA PHE A 413 5.11 -8.69 -17.19
C PHE A 413 6.39 -9.39 -16.71
N LYS A 414 6.76 -9.13 -15.45
CA LYS A 414 7.94 -9.69 -14.78
C LYS A 414 7.60 -10.21 -13.40
N VAL A 415 8.21 -11.33 -13.05
CA VAL A 415 8.05 -11.99 -11.75
C VAL A 415 9.15 -11.64 -10.74
N CYS A 416 10.23 -11.01 -11.22
CA CYS A 416 11.34 -10.53 -10.41
C CYS A 416 11.82 -9.16 -10.92
N LEU A 417 12.24 -8.27 -10.01
CA LEU A 417 12.81 -6.97 -10.34
C LEU A 417 14.13 -7.08 -11.11
N PHE A 418 14.89 -8.14 -10.84
CA PHE A 418 16.25 -8.35 -11.36
C PHE A 418 16.34 -9.44 -12.43
N GLY A 419 15.23 -10.11 -12.76
CA GLY A 419 15.23 -11.15 -13.79
C GLY A 419 15.09 -10.51 -15.17
N PRO A 420 15.91 -10.89 -16.17
CA PRO A 420 15.77 -10.33 -17.52
C PRO A 420 14.50 -10.85 -18.23
N ALA A 421 14.04 -12.06 -17.89
CA ALA A 421 12.85 -12.65 -18.48
C ALA A 421 11.59 -11.79 -18.26
N GLU A 422 10.80 -11.64 -19.32
CA GLU A 422 9.52 -10.93 -19.34
C GLU A 422 8.62 -11.52 -20.42
N VAL A 423 7.32 -11.27 -20.29
CA VAL A 423 6.32 -11.68 -21.28
C VAL A 423 5.35 -10.53 -21.54
N SER A 424 5.01 -10.29 -22.80
CA SER A 424 4.15 -9.16 -23.19
C SER A 424 2.67 -9.54 -23.07
N LEU A 425 2.01 -9.09 -21.99
CA LEU A 425 0.56 -9.27 -21.83
C LEU A 425 -0.23 -8.33 -22.75
N ARG A 426 0.35 -7.16 -23.07
CA ARG A 426 -0.23 -6.23 -24.06
C ARG A 426 -0.36 -6.91 -25.42
N ASP A 427 0.71 -7.53 -25.91
CA ASP A 427 0.70 -8.12 -27.25
C ASP A 427 -0.21 -9.35 -27.29
N ALA A 428 -0.27 -10.13 -26.21
CA ALA A 428 -1.25 -11.21 -26.06
C ALA A 428 -2.70 -10.68 -26.17
N ILE A 429 -3.05 -9.65 -25.39
CA ILE A 429 -4.38 -9.01 -25.44
C ILE A 429 -4.71 -8.52 -26.86
N ARG A 430 -3.77 -7.83 -27.51
CA ARG A 430 -3.98 -7.24 -28.83
C ARG A 430 -4.04 -8.27 -29.96
N SER A 431 -3.46 -9.45 -29.74
CA SER A 431 -3.55 -10.59 -30.65
C SER A 431 -4.85 -11.39 -30.45
N GLY A 432 -5.73 -10.96 -29.55
CA GLY A 432 -7.03 -11.59 -29.32
C GLY A 432 -7.03 -12.72 -28.29
N VAL A 433 -5.97 -12.86 -27.48
CA VAL A 433 -5.94 -13.84 -26.38
C VAL A 433 -7.03 -13.50 -25.34
N ASP A 434 -7.82 -14.50 -24.97
CA ASP A 434 -8.87 -14.42 -23.96
C ASP A 434 -8.31 -14.44 -22.53
N ASP A 435 -9.18 -14.41 -21.53
CA ASP A 435 -8.73 -14.33 -20.14
C ASP A 435 -8.09 -15.65 -19.69
N GLU A 436 -8.60 -16.79 -20.12
CA GLU A 436 -8.04 -18.12 -19.86
C GLU A 436 -6.62 -18.25 -20.41
N GLY A 437 -6.37 -17.87 -21.66
CA GLY A 437 -5.03 -17.87 -22.24
C GLY A 437 -4.08 -16.90 -21.55
N LEU A 438 -4.58 -15.74 -21.07
CA LEU A 438 -3.77 -14.83 -20.25
C LEU A 438 -3.40 -15.47 -18.90
N LYS A 439 -4.31 -16.21 -18.27
CA LYS A 439 -4.02 -16.93 -17.02
C LYS A 439 -2.91 -17.96 -17.22
N GLU A 440 -2.94 -18.72 -18.32
CA GLU A 440 -1.87 -19.68 -18.66
C GLU A 440 -0.52 -18.99 -18.81
N ILE A 441 -0.45 -17.93 -19.62
CA ILE A 441 0.77 -17.14 -19.84
C ILE A 441 1.35 -16.62 -18.52
N ILE A 442 0.49 -16.07 -17.66
CA ILE A 442 0.90 -15.53 -16.36
C ILE A 442 1.35 -16.67 -15.43
N GLY A 443 0.59 -17.76 -15.35
CA GLY A 443 0.92 -18.93 -14.53
C GLY A 443 2.28 -19.52 -14.88
N ASP A 444 2.58 -19.65 -16.16
CA ASP A 444 3.88 -20.13 -16.64
C ASP A 444 5.03 -19.17 -16.34
N ALA A 445 4.77 -17.86 -16.40
CA ALA A 445 5.74 -16.86 -15.96
C ALA A 445 5.98 -16.97 -14.44
N VAL A 446 4.93 -17.09 -13.62
CA VAL A 446 5.00 -17.22 -12.15
C VAL A 446 5.77 -18.48 -11.75
N LYS A 447 5.50 -19.64 -12.36
CA LYS A 447 6.21 -20.90 -12.09
C LYS A 447 7.70 -20.85 -12.41
N ARG A 448 8.12 -19.99 -13.34
CA ARG A 448 9.54 -19.75 -13.68
C ARG A 448 10.26 -18.80 -12.72
N LYS A 449 9.57 -18.26 -11.70
CA LYS A 449 10.19 -17.38 -10.70
C LYS A 449 11.20 -18.16 -9.86
N LYS A 450 12.47 -17.78 -9.97
CA LYS A 450 13.57 -18.35 -9.17
C LYS A 450 13.37 -18.14 -7.67
N ALA A 451 13.95 -19.02 -6.85
CA ALA A 451 13.94 -18.92 -5.38
C ALA A 451 14.50 -17.57 -4.89
N ALA A 452 15.61 -17.12 -5.48
CA ALA A 452 16.24 -15.84 -5.20
C ALA A 452 16.84 -15.21 -6.47
N HIS A 453 17.12 -13.91 -6.40
CA HIS A 453 17.95 -13.25 -7.40
C HIS A 453 19.43 -13.64 -7.22
N ALA A 454 20.26 -13.40 -8.23
CA ALA A 454 21.70 -13.64 -8.14
C ALA A 454 22.38 -12.69 -7.13
N GLY A 455 23.63 -12.96 -6.77
CA GLY A 455 24.42 -12.06 -5.92
C GLY A 455 24.62 -10.69 -6.57
N MET A 456 24.87 -9.65 -5.77
CA MET A 456 24.93 -8.26 -6.26
C MET A 456 25.93 -8.03 -7.41
N PHE A 457 27.06 -8.75 -7.41
CA PHE A 457 28.07 -8.64 -8.47
C PHE A 457 27.62 -9.27 -9.79
N ASP A 458 26.85 -10.35 -9.74
CA ASP A 458 26.28 -10.98 -10.93
C ASP A 458 25.12 -10.15 -11.47
N LEU A 459 24.32 -9.58 -10.58
CA LEU A 459 23.27 -8.63 -10.94
C LEU A 459 23.83 -7.42 -11.66
N ALA A 460 24.96 -6.88 -11.20
CA ALA A 460 25.62 -5.74 -11.84
C ALA A 460 26.15 -6.05 -13.26
N LYS A 461 26.35 -7.33 -13.61
CA LYS A 461 26.77 -7.78 -14.94
C LYS A 461 25.59 -8.20 -15.83
N THR A 462 24.41 -8.42 -15.23
CA THR A 462 23.24 -8.88 -15.94
C THR A 462 22.54 -7.69 -16.58
N GLN A 463 22.35 -7.73 -17.90
CA GLN A 463 21.57 -6.71 -18.59
C GLN A 463 20.12 -6.73 -18.09
N ASN A 464 19.60 -5.57 -17.72
CA ASN A 464 18.22 -5.40 -17.26
C ASN A 464 17.64 -4.08 -17.79
N ARG A 465 16.36 -3.82 -17.55
CA ARG A 465 15.79 -2.51 -17.88
C ARG A 465 16.30 -1.44 -16.90
N PRO A 466 16.48 -0.19 -17.35
CA PRO A 466 16.64 0.95 -16.45
C PRO A 466 15.47 1.05 -15.45
N MET A 467 15.73 1.57 -14.25
CA MET A 467 14.73 1.61 -13.18
C MET A 467 13.41 2.28 -13.58
N ILE A 468 13.50 3.36 -14.37
CA ILE A 468 12.33 4.11 -14.87
C ILE A 468 11.38 3.24 -15.72
N HIS A 469 11.91 2.29 -16.51
CA HIS A 469 11.10 1.38 -17.35
C HIS A 469 10.51 0.22 -16.55
N ILE A 470 11.13 -0.15 -15.43
CA ILE A 470 10.60 -1.16 -14.51
C ILE A 470 9.62 -0.52 -13.53
N GLY A 471 9.36 0.78 -13.60
CA GLY A 471 8.29 1.40 -12.82
C GLY A 471 8.70 1.77 -11.40
N GLY A 472 9.93 2.27 -11.17
CA GLY A 472 10.32 2.98 -9.93
C GLY A 472 10.44 2.13 -8.68
#